data_AF-A0A959QSC8-F1
#
_entry.id   AF-A0A959QSC8-F1
#
_cell.length_a   1.000
_cell.length_b   1.000
_cell.length_c   1.000
_cell.angle_alpha   90.00
_cell.angle_beta   90.00
_cell.angle_gamma   90.00
#
_symmetry.space_group_name_H-M   'P 1'
#
loop_
_entity.id
_entity.type
_entity.pdbx_description
1 polymer ?
#
loop_
_entity_poly.entity_id
_entity_poly.type
_entity_poly.pdbx_seq_one_letter_code
_entity_poly.pdbx_strand_id
1 'polypeptide(L)'
;DNFKKVPFTMFFDADGEIVGTHEPAHRYYDFTIYGNPGREALRIMARFEGMEIFLQVVNAMGQPMLRHRMTEGMNELDTSVWPSGTYLMSITDKAGQVLWSQPWIRE
;
A
#
# COMPACT_ATOMS: atom_id res chain seq x y z
N ASP A 1 4.18 0.30 20.01
CA ASP A 1 3.81 1.70 19.74
C ASP A 1 4.69 2.32 18.66
N ASN A 2 4.13 2.49 17.46
CA ASN A 2 4.75 3.22 16.35
C ASN A 2 3.97 4.51 16.11
N PHE A 3 4.15 5.51 16.98
CA PHE A 3 3.63 6.86 16.71
C PHE A 3 4.57 7.54 15.68
N LYS A 4 4.17 7.55 14.41
CA LYS A 4 4.79 8.42 13.39
C LYS A 4 4.42 9.87 13.72
N LYS A 5 5.43 10.73 13.91
CA LYS A 5 5.23 12.19 14.04
C LYS A 5 4.76 12.72 12.68
N VAL A 6 3.59 13.36 12.66
CA VAL A 6 3.02 13.96 11.45
C VAL A 6 3.13 15.48 11.55
N PRO A 7 3.64 16.18 10.52
CA PRO A 7 3.63 17.64 10.51
C PRO A 7 2.19 18.17 10.37
N PHE A 8 1.87 19.21 11.13
CA PHE A 8 0.60 19.93 11.06
C PHE A 8 0.85 21.44 11.04
N THR A 9 -0.12 22.20 10.54
CA THR A 9 -0.09 23.66 10.54
C THR A 9 -0.93 24.18 11.70
N MET A 10 -0.35 25.07 12.52
CA MET A 10 -1.08 25.82 13.54
C MET A 10 -1.42 27.21 13.03
N PHE A 11 -2.65 27.66 13.27
CA PHE A 11 -3.08 29.03 13.06
C PHE A 11 -3.15 29.75 14.40
N PHE A 12 -2.58 30.94 14.42
CA PHE A 12 -2.57 31.81 15.60
C PHE A 12 -3.39 33.05 15.31
N ASP A 13 -4.10 33.58 16.31
CA ASP A 13 -4.67 34.92 16.22
C ASP A 13 -3.63 36.02 16.45
N ALA A 14 -4.10 37.27 16.49
CA ALA A 14 -3.26 38.44 16.68
C ALA A 14 -2.58 38.50 18.06
N ASP A 15 -3.15 37.82 19.06
CA ASP A 15 -2.61 37.75 20.42
C ASP A 15 -1.67 36.55 20.61
N GLY A 16 -1.55 35.70 19.58
CA GLY A 16 -0.68 34.52 19.58
C GLY A 16 -1.34 33.27 20.15
N GLU A 17 -2.66 33.27 20.35
CA GLU A 17 -3.44 32.11 20.80
C GLU A 17 -3.72 31.18 19.61
N ILE A 18 -3.75 29.87 19.86
CA ILE A 18 -4.05 28.89 18.82
C ILE A 18 -5.55 28.94 18.51
N VAL A 19 -5.89 29.35 17.30
CA VAL A 19 -7.29 29.42 16.82
C VAL A 19 -7.67 28.28 15.88
N GLY A 20 -6.69 27.48 15.48
CA GLY A 20 -6.98 26.27 14.72
C GLY A 20 -5.74 25.47 14.38
N THR A 21 -5.97 24.22 14.02
CA THR A 21 -4.96 23.34 13.45
C THR A 21 -5.49 22.82 12.12
N HIS A 22 -4.67 22.87 11.08
CA HIS A 22 -4.91 22.13 9.85
C HIS A 22 -3.85 21.04 9.75
N GLU A 23 -4.29 19.80 9.92
CA GLU A 23 -3.54 18.67 9.43
C GLU A 23 -3.73 18.63 7.92
N PRO A 24 -2.65 18.58 7.12
CA PRO A 24 -2.79 18.21 5.72
C PRO A 24 -3.60 16.91 5.68
N ALA A 25 -4.53 16.77 4.73
CA ALA A 25 -5.21 15.50 4.51
C ALA A 25 -4.16 14.44 4.13
N HIS A 26 -3.58 13.79 5.13
CA HIS A 26 -2.57 12.77 4.94
C HIS A 26 -3.31 11.56 4.42
N ARG A 27 -2.99 11.17 3.18
CA ARG A 27 -3.37 9.86 2.66
C ARG A 27 -2.63 8.82 3.51
N TYR A 28 -3.30 8.31 4.53
CA TYR A 28 -2.81 7.20 5.31
C TYR A 28 -2.88 5.97 4.42
N TYR A 29 -1.75 5.28 4.23
CA TYR A 29 -1.72 3.95 3.65
C TYR A 29 -0.71 3.07 4.38
N ASP A 30 -1.10 1.82 4.62
CA ASP A 30 -0.28 0.79 5.24
C ASP A 30 -0.57 -0.55 4.57
N PHE A 31 0.50 -1.25 4.18
CA PHE A 31 0.41 -2.49 3.42
C PHE A 31 1.28 -3.54 4.09
N THR A 32 0.68 -4.69 4.42
CA THR A 32 1.38 -5.84 5.00
C THR A 32 1.05 -7.08 4.19
N ILE A 33 2.08 -7.86 3.86
CA ILE A 33 1.93 -9.09 3.10
C ILE A 33 2.20 -10.28 4.00
N TYR A 34 1.33 -11.28 3.89
CA TYR A 34 1.38 -12.49 4.70
C TYR A 34 1.83 -13.67 3.86
N GLY A 35 2.75 -14.46 4.42
CA GLY A 35 3.36 -15.58 3.72
C GLY A 35 4.36 -15.06 2.69
N ASN A 36 5.61 -14.92 3.09
CA ASN A 36 6.74 -14.72 2.20
C ASN A 36 7.91 -15.60 2.70
N PRO A 37 8.23 -16.71 2.02
CA PRO A 37 7.67 -17.15 0.75
C PRO A 37 6.17 -17.51 0.84
N GLY A 38 5.46 -17.29 -0.25
CA GLY A 38 4.03 -17.57 -0.35
C GLY A 38 3.72 -18.81 -1.18
N ARG A 39 2.53 -19.36 -0.94
CA ARG A 39 2.05 -20.61 -1.54
C ARG A 39 0.89 -20.34 -2.49
N GLU A 40 -0.22 -21.04 -2.29
CA GLU A 40 -1.40 -21.03 -3.16
C GLU A 40 -2.09 -19.67 -3.27
N ALA A 41 -1.93 -18.80 -2.27
CA ALA A 41 -2.53 -17.48 -2.27
C ALA A 41 -1.57 -16.39 -1.80
N LEU A 42 -1.66 -15.24 -2.47
CA LEU A 42 -1.08 -13.98 -2.03
C LEU A 42 -2.10 -13.27 -1.13
N ARG A 43 -1.69 -12.95 0.09
CA ARG A 43 -2.53 -12.27 1.09
C ARG A 43 -1.93 -10.93 1.47
N ILE A 44 -2.71 -9.86 1.32
CA ILE A 44 -2.29 -8.50 1.60
C ILE A 44 -3.33 -7.83 2.48
N MET A 45 -2.94 -7.43 3.69
CA MET A 45 -3.70 -6.47 4.48
C MET A 45 -3.36 -5.07 3.98
N ALA A 46 -4.38 -4.34 3.54
CA ALA A 46 -4.26 -2.98 3.06
C ALA A 46 -5.14 -2.07 3.93
N ARG A 47 -4.57 -0.98 4.42
CA ARG A 47 -5.31 0.10 5.08
C ARG A 47 -5.07 1.36 4.27
N PHE A 48 -6.11 2.02 3.81
CA PHE A 48 -6.01 3.25 3.04
C PHE A 48 -7.33 4.01 3.03
N GLU A 49 -7.29 5.33 2.93
CA GLU A 49 -8.49 6.16 2.96
C GLU A 49 -8.65 7.02 1.70
N GLY A 50 -9.87 7.06 1.16
CA GLY A 50 -10.27 8.06 0.16
C GLY A 50 -9.55 7.97 -1.19
N MET A 51 -8.93 6.83 -1.52
CA MET A 51 -8.16 6.67 -2.76
C MET A 51 -8.38 5.32 -3.45
N GLU A 52 -8.29 5.34 -4.78
CA GLU A 52 -8.34 4.15 -5.62
C GLU A 52 -6.93 3.58 -5.79
N ILE A 53 -6.70 2.37 -5.27
CA ILE A 53 -5.39 1.72 -5.22
C ILE A 53 -5.41 0.41 -6.02
N PHE A 54 -4.29 0.09 -6.66
CA PHE A 54 -4.11 -1.13 -7.41
C PHE A 54 -2.86 -1.88 -6.93
N LEU A 55 -2.96 -3.20 -6.82
CA LEU A 55 -1.82 -4.09 -6.80
C LEU A 55 -1.41 -4.40 -8.23
N GLN A 56 -0.14 -4.22 -8.53
CA GLN A 56 0.52 -4.68 -9.75
C GLN A 56 1.56 -5.72 -9.37
N VAL A 57 1.60 -6.84 -10.08
CA VAL A 57 2.60 -7.89 -9.88
C VAL A 57 3.30 -8.17 -11.20
N VAL A 58 4.62 -8.17 -11.17
CA VAL A 58 5.46 -8.58 -12.31
C VAL A 58 6.40 -9.71 -11.88
N ASN A 59 6.71 -10.62 -12.78
CA ASN A 59 7.71 -11.67 -12.52
C ASN A 59 9.14 -11.11 -12.66
N ALA A 60 10.15 -11.95 -12.38
CA ALA A 60 11.57 -11.58 -12.47
C ALA A 60 12.03 -11.11 -13.87
N MET A 61 11.28 -11.44 -14.93
CA MET A 61 11.54 -10.97 -16.30
C MET A 61 10.83 -9.63 -16.60
N GLY A 62 10.13 -9.05 -15.63
CA GLY A 62 9.34 -7.83 -15.80
C GLY A 62 8.01 -8.05 -16.51
N GLN A 63 7.58 -9.30 -16.73
CA GLN A 63 6.29 -9.59 -17.36
C GLN A 63 5.14 -9.36 -16.36
N PRO A 64 4.07 -8.65 -16.75
CA PRO A 64 2.92 -8.42 -15.89
C PRO A 64 2.14 -9.72 -15.66
N MET A 65 1.95 -10.08 -14.40
CA MET A 65 1.21 -11.26 -13.95
C MET A 65 -0.21 -10.89 -13.52
N LEU A 66 -0.36 -9.74 -12.86
CA LEU A 66 -1.62 -9.31 -12.28
C LEU A 66 -1.69 -7.79 -12.21
N ARG A 67 -2.90 -7.26 -12.45
CA ARG A 67 -3.32 -5.95 -11.97
C ARG A 67 -4.67 -6.09 -11.30
N HIS A 68 -4.73 -5.81 -10.01
CA HIS A 68 -5.91 -5.99 -9.18
C HIS A 68 -6.26 -4.69 -8.47
N ARG A 69 -7.53 -4.30 -8.47
CA ARG A 69 -7.99 -3.16 -7.68
C ARG A 69 -8.11 -3.60 -6.23
N MET A 70 -7.38 -2.93 -5.33
CA MET A 70 -7.36 -3.27 -3.92
C MET A 70 -8.60 -2.74 -3.21
N THR A 71 -9.04 -3.49 -2.21
CA THR A 71 -10.04 -3.06 -1.23
C THR A 71 -9.37 -2.84 0.13
N GLU A 72 -9.98 -2.03 0.98
CA GLU A 72 -9.51 -1.87 2.35
C GLU A 72 -9.75 -3.18 3.12
N GLY A 73 -8.79 -3.58 3.97
CA GLY A 73 -8.79 -4.85 4.68
C GLY A 73 -7.96 -5.93 4.00
N MET A 74 -8.37 -7.19 4.17
CA MET A 74 -7.66 -8.34 3.62
C MET A 74 -8.02 -8.56 2.16
N ASN A 75 -7.02 -8.59 1.30
CA ASN A 75 -7.12 -8.97 -0.10
C ASN A 75 -6.43 -10.33 -0.27
N GLU A 76 -7.15 -11.30 -0.82
CA GLU A 76 -6.64 -12.65 -1.08
C GLU A 76 -6.74 -12.94 -2.58
N LEU A 77 -5.63 -13.37 -3.17
CA LEU A 77 -5.49 -13.59 -4.60
C LEU A 77 -4.92 -14.98 -4.84
N ASP A 78 -5.59 -15.77 -5.67
CA ASP A 78 -5.13 -17.09 -6.06
C ASP A 78 -3.87 -16.98 -6.94
N THR A 79 -2.78 -17.56 -6.45
CA THR A 79 -1.48 -17.64 -7.11
C THR A 79 -1.04 -19.10 -7.31
N SER A 80 -1.95 -20.06 -7.17
CA SER A 80 -1.67 -21.49 -7.27
C SER A 80 -1.08 -21.88 -8.63
N VAL A 81 -1.57 -21.26 -9.70
CA VAL A 81 -1.13 -21.51 -11.08
C VAL A 81 0.11 -20.72 -11.50
N TRP A 82 0.64 -19.87 -10.63
CA TRP A 82 1.84 -19.09 -10.95
C TRP A 82 3.10 -19.95 -10.77
N PRO A 83 4.08 -19.86 -11.69
CA PRO A 83 5.36 -20.55 -11.51
C PRO A 83 6.05 -20.14 -10.21
N SER A 84 6.76 -21.07 -9.59
CA SER A 84 7.65 -20.74 -8.48
C SER A 84 8.71 -19.74 -8.94
N GLY A 85 9.07 -18.79 -8.07
CA GLY A 85 10.04 -17.75 -8.40
C GLY A 85 9.80 -16.43 -7.70
N THR A 86 10.60 -15.42 -8.07
CA THR A 86 10.54 -14.08 -7.51
C THR A 86 9.60 -13.19 -8.31
N TYR A 87 8.75 -12.46 -7.58
CA TYR A 87 7.82 -11.47 -8.11
C TYR A 87 8.07 -10.13 -7.43
N LEU A 88 7.94 -9.04 -8.20
CA LEU A 88 7.89 -7.69 -7.66
C LEU A 88 6.43 -7.28 -7.58
N MET A 89 6.00 -6.91 -6.37
CA MET A 89 4.67 -6.37 -6.13
C MET A 89 4.79 -4.88 -5.87
N SER A 90 3.93 -4.13 -6.53
CA SER A 90 3.84 -2.69 -6.39
C SER A 90 2.40 -2.32 -6.11
N ILE A 91 2.20 -1.48 -5.11
CA ILE A 91 0.93 -0.83 -4.86
C ILE A 91 0.98 0.55 -5.50
N THR A 92 0.05 0.82 -6.41
CA THR A 92 0.00 2.06 -7.18
C THR A 92 -1.31 2.79 -6.97
N ASP A 93 -1.29 4.11 -7.10
CA ASP A 93 -2.51 4.88 -7.26
C ASP A 93 -3.11 4.73 -8.67
N LYS A 94 -4.21 5.44 -8.94
CA LYS A 94 -4.87 5.48 -10.25
C LYS A 94 -4.00 6.06 -11.37
N ALA A 95 -3.11 6.99 -11.06
CA ALA A 95 -2.18 7.58 -12.03
C ALA A 95 -0.98 6.66 -12.33
N GLY A 96 -0.81 5.58 -11.57
CA GLY A 96 0.31 4.65 -11.69
C GLY A 96 1.52 5.05 -10.84
N GLN A 97 1.39 6.03 -9.94
CA GLN A 97 2.45 6.35 -8.99
C GLN A 97 2.60 5.19 -8.01
N VAL A 98 3.82 4.68 -7.87
CA VAL A 98 4.14 3.63 -6.88
C VAL A 98 4.13 4.26 -5.48
N LEU A 99 3.25 3.76 -4.62
CA LEU A 99 3.13 4.15 -3.21
C LEU A 99 3.96 3.25 -2.30
N TRP A 100 4.07 1.98 -2.70
CA TRP A 100 4.78 0.95 -1.95
C TRP A 100 5.18 -0.18 -2.89
N SER A 101 6.29 -0.85 -2.61
CA SER A 101 6.68 -2.06 -3.34
C SER A 101 7.52 -2.99 -2.47
N GLN A 102 7.44 -4.29 -2.74
CA GLN A 102 8.32 -5.28 -2.15
C GLN A 102 8.49 -6.52 -3.04
N PRO A 103 9.62 -7.23 -2.93
CA PRO A 103 9.75 -8.56 -3.50
C PRO A 103 8.95 -9.61 -2.72
N TRP A 104 8.44 -10.61 -3.43
CA TRP A 104 7.78 -11.79 -2.86
C TRP A 104 8.15 -13.05 -3.62
N ILE A 105 8.39 -14.11 -2.87
CA ILE A 105 8.88 -15.39 -3.41
C ILE A 105 7.73 -16.38 -3.37
N ARG A 106 7.41 -16.99 -4.51
CA ARG A 106 6.43 -18.09 -4.65
C ARG A 106 7.16 -19.43 -4.58
N GLU A 107 6.72 -20.31 -3.68
CA GLU A 107 7.24 -21.69 -3.51
C GLU A 107 6.48 -22.77 -4.27
#